data_AF-A0A0D2K6X9-F1
#
_entry.id   AF-A0A0D2K6X9-F1
#
_cell.length_a   1.000
_cell.length_b   1.000
_cell.length_c   1.000
_cell.angle_alpha   90.00
_cell.angle_beta   90.00
_cell.angle_gamma   90.00
#
_symmetry.space_group_name_H-M   'P 1'
#
loop_
_entity.id
_entity.type
_entity.pdbx_description
1 polymer ?
#
loop_
_entity_poly.entity_id
_entity_poly.type
_entity_poly.pdbx_seq_one_letter_code
_entity_poly.pdbx_strand_id
1 'polypeptide(L)'
;MVLNWTVLSAVAEFILMVPGRWIGEKVRASEVLLDGEPLDPPSPLTVLLHKPVGYVVTSPDDERVLDPVVYSRRRPFLSAVGRLDKETSGLLLLTDDGQLLHRIKSPSKRIWKVYVATLDAPLSAKEAAAAARRFASGTLTLEGDRSPLLPAALSVLEGGTTAEVALAEGRYHQVRRMFAALGRKVVSLHRRTVGALTLEGLPEGEWRHVTPTDLELVFGGQDLMPADDNSSNGVGEDT
;
A
#
# COMPACT_ATOMS: atom_id res chain seq x y z
N MET A 1 -54.69 21.50 7.15
CA MET A 1 -54.22 21.04 5.83
C MET A 1 -53.66 19.64 6.05
N VAL A 2 -54.38 18.62 5.60
CA VAL A 2 -54.06 17.20 5.85
C VAL A 2 -52.86 16.85 4.98
N LEU A 3 -51.66 16.78 5.58
CA LEU A 3 -50.50 16.27 4.86
C LEU A 3 -50.70 14.77 4.64
N ASN A 4 -50.60 14.40 3.37
CA ASN A 4 -50.85 13.07 2.84
C ASN A 4 -49.81 12.08 3.42
N TRP A 5 -50.28 11.07 4.15
CA TRP A 5 -49.46 10.05 4.83
C TRP A 5 -48.53 9.29 3.86
N THR A 6 -48.86 9.26 2.58
CA THR A 6 -48.14 8.53 1.52
C THR A 6 -46.78 9.14 1.15
N VAL A 7 -46.55 10.43 1.41
CA VAL A 7 -45.24 11.07 1.14
C VAL A 7 -44.25 10.80 2.28
N LEU A 8 -44.74 10.51 3.49
CA LEU A 8 -43.91 10.12 4.62
C LEU A 8 -43.43 8.67 4.51
N SER A 9 -44.18 7.77 3.85
CA SER A 9 -43.80 6.37 3.74
C SER A 9 -42.67 6.08 2.73
N ALA A 10 -42.33 7.00 1.84
CA ALA A 10 -41.20 6.83 0.91
C ALA A 10 -39.88 7.44 1.42
N VAL A 11 -39.95 8.30 2.44
CA VAL A 11 -38.77 8.86 3.14
C VAL A 11 -38.53 8.13 4.48
N ALA A 12 -39.46 7.26 4.89
CA ALA A 12 -39.42 6.51 6.15
C ALA A 12 -38.36 5.40 6.20
N GLU A 13 -37.77 4.98 5.07
CA GLU A 13 -36.73 3.94 5.07
C GLU A 13 -35.32 4.48 5.38
N PHE A 14 -35.11 5.80 5.40
CA PHE A 14 -33.80 6.40 5.70
C PHE A 14 -33.95 7.54 6.71
N ILE A 15 -34.52 7.27 7.88
CA ILE A 15 -34.52 8.25 8.95
C ILE A 15 -33.13 8.23 9.60
N LEU A 16 -32.31 9.24 9.27
CA LEU A 16 -31.12 9.59 10.05
C LEU A 16 -31.57 9.95 11.46
N MET A 17 -31.38 9.02 12.41
CA MET A 17 -31.83 9.19 13.78
C MET A 17 -30.65 9.57 14.67
N VAL A 18 -30.84 10.62 15.47
CA VAL A 18 -30.09 10.80 16.72
C VAL A 18 -31.09 10.52 17.84
N PRO A 19 -30.89 9.46 18.65
CA PRO A 19 -31.83 9.12 19.73
C PRO A 19 -32.14 10.34 20.61
N GLY A 20 -33.42 10.70 20.70
CA GLY A 20 -33.90 11.79 21.55
C GLY A 20 -33.82 13.22 20.99
N ARG A 21 -33.61 13.42 19.68
CA ARG A 21 -33.58 14.76 19.06
C ARG A 21 -34.62 14.99 17.97
N TRP A 22 -34.98 16.25 17.74
CA TRP A 22 -35.95 16.68 16.72
C TRP A 22 -35.33 16.83 15.33
N ILE A 23 -36.15 16.62 14.28
CA ILE A 23 -35.76 16.88 12.88
C ILE A 23 -35.45 18.38 12.72
N GLY A 24 -34.23 18.72 12.28
CA GLY A 24 -33.79 20.10 12.04
C GLY A 24 -32.75 20.64 13.03
N GLU A 25 -32.41 19.89 14.09
CA GLU A 25 -31.31 20.25 14.98
C GLU A 25 -29.93 19.99 14.35
N LYS A 26 -28.97 20.88 14.63
CA LYS A 26 -27.57 20.64 14.29
C LYS A 26 -27.01 19.53 15.19
N VAL A 27 -26.50 18.48 14.57
CA VAL A 27 -25.88 17.33 15.23
C VAL A 27 -24.46 17.16 14.71
N ARG A 28 -23.58 16.56 15.53
CA ARG A 28 -22.28 16.13 15.02
C ARG A 28 -22.47 14.87 14.18
N ALA A 29 -21.67 14.68 13.13
CA ALA A 29 -21.76 13.47 12.30
C ALA A 29 -21.61 12.17 13.12
N SER A 30 -20.83 12.20 14.21
CA SER A 30 -20.67 11.09 15.15
C SER A 30 -21.91 10.74 15.97
N GLU A 31 -22.92 11.62 16.00
CA GLU A 31 -24.18 11.42 16.73
C GLU A 31 -25.26 10.82 15.83
N VAL A 32 -24.98 10.72 14.54
CA VAL A 32 -25.93 10.28 13.52
C VAL A 32 -25.79 8.79 13.30
N LEU A 33 -26.91 8.10 13.42
CA LEU A 33 -27.03 6.68 13.12
C LEU A 33 -27.90 6.48 11.88
N LEU A 34 -27.52 5.54 11.03
CA LEU A 34 -28.36 5.00 9.98
C LEU A 34 -28.71 3.56 10.35
N ASP A 35 -30.00 3.26 10.49
CA ASP A 35 -30.49 1.95 10.94
C ASP A 35 -29.89 1.47 12.27
N GLY A 36 -29.54 2.41 13.16
CA GLY A 36 -28.92 2.14 14.46
C GLY A 36 -27.40 1.98 14.41
N GLU A 37 -26.79 1.98 13.22
CA GLU A 37 -25.34 1.89 13.03
C GLU A 37 -24.71 3.29 12.82
N PRO A 38 -23.50 3.53 13.33
CA PRO A 38 -22.79 4.78 13.09
C PRO A 38 -22.47 4.97 11.61
N LEU A 39 -22.51 6.22 11.15
CA LEU A 39 -22.04 6.56 9.81
C LEU A 39 -20.53 6.29 9.67
N ASP A 40 -20.13 5.95 8.45
CA ASP A 40 -18.71 5.90 8.08
C ASP A 40 -18.01 7.25 8.37
N PRO A 41 -16.71 7.23 8.74
CA PRO A 41 -15.95 8.47 8.91
C PRO A 41 -16.00 9.35 7.64
N PRO A 42 -15.98 10.68 7.73
CA PRO A 42 -15.96 11.53 6.53
C PRO A 42 -14.70 11.27 5.68
N SER A 43 -14.77 11.61 4.39
CA SER A 43 -13.60 11.65 3.50
C SER A 43 -12.73 12.88 3.84
N PRO A 44 -11.39 12.81 3.74
CA PRO A 44 -10.60 11.65 3.31
C PRO A 44 -10.45 10.58 4.40
N LEU A 45 -10.56 9.31 4.00
CA LEU A 45 -10.31 8.14 4.85
C LEU A 45 -9.14 7.34 4.29
N THR A 46 -8.21 6.98 5.17
CA THR A 46 -7.08 6.10 4.86
C THR A 46 -6.96 5.00 5.90
N VAL A 47 -6.79 3.77 5.45
CA VAL A 47 -6.62 2.60 6.29
C VAL A 47 -5.34 1.84 5.94
N LEU A 48 -4.73 1.26 6.98
CA LEU A 48 -3.63 0.32 6.91
C LEU A 48 -4.21 -1.08 7.06
N LEU A 49 -3.97 -1.93 6.07
CA LEU A 49 -4.40 -3.32 6.04
C LEU A 49 -3.16 -4.23 6.05
N HIS A 50 -3.17 -5.22 6.94
CA HIS A 50 -2.25 -6.35 6.83
C HIS A 50 -2.87 -7.38 5.88
N LYS A 51 -2.56 -7.27 4.59
CA LYS A 51 -3.16 -8.10 3.54
C LYS A 51 -2.70 -9.57 3.66
N PRO A 52 -3.60 -10.56 3.83
CA PRO A 52 -3.27 -11.98 3.70
C PRO A 52 -2.99 -12.39 2.24
N VAL A 53 -2.34 -13.54 2.06
CA VAL A 53 -2.25 -14.21 0.75
C VAL A 53 -3.62 -14.75 0.30
N GLY A 54 -3.81 -14.96 -1.00
CA GLY A 54 -5.04 -15.55 -1.56
C GLY A 54 -6.11 -14.53 -1.99
N TYR A 55 -5.96 -13.27 -1.58
CA TYR A 55 -6.91 -12.19 -1.88
C TYR A 55 -6.38 -11.25 -2.96
N VAL A 56 -7.27 -10.79 -3.84
CA VAL A 56 -6.92 -9.86 -4.91
C VAL A 56 -7.32 -8.44 -4.50
N VAL A 57 -6.47 -7.48 -4.84
CA VAL A 57 -6.78 -6.05 -4.71
C VAL A 57 -7.34 -5.58 -6.04
N THR A 58 -8.66 -5.69 -6.23
CA THR A 58 -9.34 -5.26 -7.47
C THR A 58 -10.08 -3.95 -7.28
N SER A 59 -10.45 -3.33 -8.41
CA SER A 59 -11.36 -2.19 -8.40
C SER A 59 -12.73 -2.62 -7.84
N PRO A 60 -13.55 -1.68 -7.36
CA PRO A 60 -14.82 -1.97 -6.70
C PRO A 60 -15.84 -2.79 -7.52
N ASP A 61 -15.65 -2.90 -8.84
CA ASP A 61 -16.53 -3.62 -9.76
C ASP A 61 -16.20 -5.13 -9.90
N ASP A 62 -15.26 -5.67 -9.11
CA ASP A 62 -14.79 -7.05 -9.21
C ASP A 62 -14.94 -7.76 -7.86
N GLU A 63 -15.78 -8.79 -7.79
CA GLU A 63 -16.31 -9.48 -6.59
C GLU A 63 -15.26 -10.11 -5.63
N ARG A 64 -13.97 -9.91 -5.86
CA ARG A 64 -12.85 -10.53 -5.12
C ARG A 64 -12.00 -9.55 -4.33
N VAL A 65 -12.53 -8.36 -4.03
CA VAL A 65 -11.85 -7.33 -3.25
C VAL A 65 -11.56 -7.85 -1.84
N LEU A 66 -10.31 -7.72 -1.40
CA LEU A 66 -9.98 -7.60 0.02
C LEU A 66 -10.51 -6.25 0.50
N ASP A 67 -11.82 -6.16 0.56
CA ASP A 67 -12.48 -5.06 1.20
C ASP A 67 -12.22 -5.29 2.69
N PRO A 68 -11.58 -4.37 3.43
CA PRO A 68 -11.76 -4.40 4.86
C PRO A 68 -13.27 -4.30 5.04
N VAL A 69 -13.90 -5.40 5.44
CA VAL A 69 -15.37 -5.64 5.48
C VAL A 69 -16.16 -4.42 5.98
N VAL A 70 -15.50 -3.57 6.77
CA VAL A 70 -15.96 -2.34 7.38
C VAL A 70 -16.28 -1.20 6.41
N TYR A 71 -15.71 -1.09 5.20
CA TYR A 71 -16.01 0.05 4.29
C TYR A 71 -16.43 -0.33 2.87
N SER A 72 -16.89 -1.57 2.68
CA SER A 72 -17.26 -2.08 1.35
C SER A 72 -18.39 -1.33 0.65
N ARG A 73 -19.26 -0.71 1.44
CA ARG A 73 -20.42 0.04 0.97
C ARG A 73 -20.17 1.54 0.91
N ARG A 74 -19.00 2.01 1.38
CA ARG A 74 -18.64 3.43 1.41
C ARG A 74 -18.64 4.03 0.00
N ARG A 75 -19.04 5.30 -0.10
CA ARG A 75 -18.75 6.16 -1.25
C ARG A 75 -18.12 7.46 -0.76
N PRO A 76 -17.00 7.92 -1.35
CA PRO A 76 -16.17 7.24 -2.37
C PRO A 76 -15.54 5.93 -1.85
N PHE A 77 -15.21 5.02 -2.76
CA PHE A 77 -14.54 3.77 -2.43
C PHE A 77 -13.08 3.99 -2.01
N LEU A 78 -12.58 3.14 -1.12
CA LEU A 78 -11.16 3.11 -0.79
C LEU A 78 -10.37 2.44 -1.91
N SER A 79 -9.45 3.18 -2.51
CA SER A 79 -8.55 2.69 -3.55
C SER A 79 -7.20 2.29 -2.98
N ALA A 80 -6.62 1.22 -3.52
CA ALA A 80 -5.32 0.76 -3.07
C ALA A 80 -4.15 1.67 -3.51
N VAL A 81 -3.33 2.05 -2.54
CA VAL A 81 -2.11 2.82 -2.75
C VAL A 81 -1.00 1.89 -3.20
N GLY A 82 -1.01 1.62 -4.51
CA GLY A 82 -0.24 0.52 -5.09
C GLY A 82 -0.93 -0.82 -4.85
N ARG A 83 -0.64 -1.81 -5.69
CA ARG A 83 -1.28 -3.12 -5.61
C ARG A 83 -0.31 -4.13 -5.00
N LEU A 84 -0.86 -5.11 -4.29
CA LEU A 84 -0.19 -6.36 -3.97
C LEU A 84 -0.85 -7.47 -4.75
N ASP A 85 -0.04 -8.37 -5.29
CA ASP A 85 -0.53 -9.53 -6.02
C ASP A 85 -1.29 -10.48 -5.08
N LYS A 86 -2.07 -11.39 -5.67
CA LYS A 86 -2.85 -12.38 -4.92
C LYS A 86 -1.98 -13.17 -3.93
N GLU A 87 -0.82 -13.61 -4.39
CA GLU A 87 0.13 -14.44 -3.65
C GLU A 87 1.14 -13.61 -2.82
N THR A 88 0.88 -12.32 -2.62
CA THR A 88 1.74 -11.41 -1.86
C THR A 88 0.99 -10.90 -0.63
N SER A 89 1.58 -11.06 0.56
CA SER A 89 1.02 -10.55 1.82
C SER A 89 1.67 -9.23 2.25
N GLY A 90 1.15 -8.67 3.33
CA GLY A 90 1.77 -7.58 4.05
C GLY A 90 1.11 -6.23 3.82
N LEU A 91 1.91 -5.17 3.99
CA LEU A 91 1.42 -3.82 4.21
C LEU A 91 0.70 -3.28 2.99
N LEU A 92 -0.58 -2.95 3.13
CA LEU A 92 -1.36 -2.28 2.09
C LEU A 92 -2.09 -1.06 2.65
N LEU A 93 -1.89 0.08 2.01
CA LEU A 93 -2.66 1.29 2.29
C LEU A 93 -3.84 1.37 1.32
N LEU A 94 -5.02 1.69 1.84
CA LEU A 94 -6.22 1.98 1.05
C LEU A 94 -6.72 3.38 1.40
N THR A 95 -7.13 4.17 0.41
CA THR A 95 -7.57 5.56 0.64
C THR A 95 -8.60 6.02 -0.38
N ASP A 96 -9.52 6.88 0.02
CA ASP A 96 -10.36 7.65 -0.92
C ASP A 96 -9.72 8.99 -1.33
N ASP A 97 -8.54 9.34 -0.79
CA ASP A 97 -7.77 10.52 -1.19
C ASP A 97 -6.89 10.21 -2.40
N GLY A 98 -7.36 10.61 -3.58
CA GLY A 98 -6.62 10.47 -4.83
C GLY A 98 -5.28 11.22 -4.86
N GLN A 99 -5.15 12.35 -4.15
CA GLN A 99 -3.89 13.09 -4.09
C GLN A 99 -2.85 12.34 -3.26
N LEU A 100 -3.26 11.83 -2.09
CA LEU A 100 -2.41 11.00 -1.25
C LEU A 100 -1.95 9.74 -1.98
N LEU A 101 -2.89 9.04 -2.63
CA LEU A 101 -2.61 7.87 -3.44
C LEU A 101 -1.57 8.15 -4.53
N HIS A 102 -1.74 9.25 -5.27
CA HIS A 102 -0.80 9.65 -6.33
C HIS A 102 0.57 10.00 -5.76
N ARG A 103 0.62 10.73 -4.64
CA ARG A 103 1.87 11.08 -3.96
C ARG A 103 2.67 9.84 -3.54
N ILE A 104 2.02 8.84 -2.96
CA ILE A 104 2.71 7.62 -2.48
C ILE A 104 3.17 6.72 -3.65
N LYS A 105 2.36 6.63 -4.70
CA LYS A 105 2.68 5.79 -5.88
C LYS A 105 3.75 6.39 -6.78
N SER A 106 3.92 7.71 -6.77
CA SER A 106 4.80 8.40 -7.70
C SER A 106 6.28 7.99 -7.50
N PRO A 107 6.96 7.45 -8.52
CA PRO A 107 8.38 7.09 -8.40
C PRO A 107 9.29 8.29 -8.10
N SER A 108 8.91 9.50 -8.53
CA SER A 108 9.68 10.73 -8.26
C SER A 108 9.74 11.10 -6.79
N LYS A 109 8.82 10.57 -5.97
CA LYS A 109 8.81 10.77 -4.51
C LYS A 109 9.72 9.80 -3.77
N ARG A 110 10.31 8.81 -4.47
CA ARG A 110 11.26 7.83 -3.92
C ARG A 110 10.82 7.19 -2.59
N ILE A 111 9.52 6.95 -2.44
CA ILE A 111 9.00 6.25 -1.26
C ILE A 111 9.34 4.78 -1.42
N TRP A 112 10.28 4.31 -0.60
CA TRP A 112 10.76 2.93 -0.63
C TRP A 112 9.71 1.96 -0.10
N LYS A 113 9.60 0.80 -0.75
CA LYS A 113 8.81 -0.34 -0.29
C LYS A 113 9.77 -1.49 -0.06
N VAL A 114 9.83 -2.01 1.16
CA VAL A 114 10.67 -3.15 1.51
C VAL A 114 9.85 -4.43 1.47
N TYR A 115 10.34 -5.41 0.71
CA TYR A 115 9.76 -6.73 0.60
C TYR A 115 10.70 -7.77 1.18
N VAL A 116 10.15 -8.74 1.90
CA VAL A 116 10.85 -9.97 2.30
C VAL A 116 10.41 -11.07 1.34
N ALA A 117 11.37 -11.62 0.60
CA ALA A 117 11.18 -12.71 -0.34
C ALA A 117 11.82 -13.99 0.20
N THR A 118 11.09 -15.11 0.11
CA THR A 118 11.67 -16.45 0.27
C THR A 118 11.82 -17.09 -1.10
N LEU A 119 13.01 -17.60 -1.39
CA LEU A 119 13.40 -18.19 -2.66
C LEU A 119 13.29 -19.72 -2.60
N ASP A 120 13.14 -20.35 -3.77
CA ASP A 120 13.10 -21.80 -3.94
C ASP A 120 14.46 -22.48 -3.74
N ALA A 121 15.54 -21.75 -4.00
CA ALA A 121 16.91 -22.19 -3.80
C ALA A 121 17.79 -21.04 -3.29
N PRO A 122 18.84 -21.33 -2.51
CA PRO A 122 19.72 -20.30 -1.99
C PRO A 122 20.48 -19.58 -3.10
N LEU A 123 20.81 -18.31 -2.85
CA LEU A 123 21.86 -17.60 -3.56
C LEU A 123 23.18 -17.80 -2.79
N SER A 124 24.22 -18.27 -3.47
CA SER A 124 25.58 -18.24 -2.91
C SER A 124 26.01 -16.79 -2.66
N ALA A 125 26.98 -16.57 -1.78
CA ALA A 125 27.49 -15.23 -1.49
C ALA A 125 27.94 -14.48 -2.76
N LYS A 126 28.51 -15.19 -3.73
CA LYS A 126 28.92 -14.62 -5.02
C LYS A 126 27.72 -14.21 -5.88
N GLU A 127 26.69 -15.06 -5.98
CA GLU A 127 25.45 -14.75 -6.71
C GLU A 127 24.70 -13.59 -6.05
N ALA A 128 24.61 -13.58 -4.71
CA ALA A 128 23.98 -12.52 -3.94
C ALA A 128 24.66 -11.16 -4.18
N ALA A 129 26.00 -11.11 -4.11
CA ALA A 129 26.75 -9.89 -4.38
C ALA A 129 26.59 -9.40 -5.83
N ALA A 130 26.55 -10.31 -6.80
CA ALA A 130 26.30 -9.97 -8.21
C ALA A 130 24.86 -9.47 -8.43
N ALA A 131 23.88 -10.10 -7.80
CA ALA A 131 22.48 -9.70 -7.83
C ALA A 131 22.28 -8.30 -7.23
N ALA A 132 22.90 -8.01 -6.08
CA ALA A 132 22.82 -6.70 -5.43
C ALA A 132 23.36 -5.59 -6.35
N ARG A 133 24.53 -5.80 -6.97
CA ARG A 133 25.07 -4.85 -7.96
C ARG A 133 24.15 -4.67 -9.17
N ARG A 134 23.57 -5.76 -9.68
CA ARG A 134 22.66 -5.73 -10.83
C ARG A 134 21.35 -5.00 -10.51
N PHE A 135 20.84 -5.11 -9.29
CA PHE A 135 19.61 -4.44 -8.86
C PHE A 135 19.87 -2.95 -8.58
N ALA A 136 21.02 -2.62 -8.00
CA ALA A 136 21.41 -1.24 -7.71
C ALA A 136 21.76 -0.43 -8.97
N SER A 137 22.10 -1.06 -10.09
CA SER A 137 22.60 -0.35 -11.28
C SER A 137 21.58 0.55 -11.97
N GLY A 138 20.28 0.33 -11.77
CA GLY A 138 19.22 1.02 -12.53
C GLY A 138 19.23 0.72 -14.04
N THR A 139 19.94 -0.34 -14.47
CA THR A 139 20.06 -0.73 -15.89
C THR A 139 19.34 -2.03 -16.22
N LEU A 140 18.77 -2.72 -15.22
CA LEU A 140 18.03 -3.97 -15.41
C LEU A 140 16.73 -3.70 -16.15
N THR A 141 16.59 -4.22 -17.37
CA THR A 141 15.31 -4.28 -18.09
C THR A 141 14.73 -5.68 -17.99
N LEU A 142 13.49 -5.78 -17.52
CA LEU A 142 12.75 -7.05 -17.46
C LEU A 142 12.08 -7.34 -18.80
N GLU A 143 11.83 -8.62 -19.09
CA GLU A 143 11.05 -9.00 -20.26
C GLU A 143 9.67 -8.33 -20.27
N GLY A 144 9.32 -7.72 -21.41
CA GLY A 144 8.08 -6.97 -21.62
C GLY A 144 8.11 -5.51 -21.13
N ASP A 145 9.13 -5.09 -20.38
CA ASP A 145 9.26 -3.69 -19.95
C ASP A 145 9.88 -2.83 -21.07
N ARG A 146 9.40 -1.58 -21.22
CA ARG A 146 9.88 -0.64 -22.23
C ARG A 146 11.11 0.18 -21.80
N SER A 147 11.45 0.13 -20.52
CA SER A 147 12.53 0.91 -19.91
C SER A 147 13.18 0.14 -18.77
N PRO A 148 14.44 0.45 -18.42
CA PRO A 148 15.09 -0.12 -17.24
C PRO A 148 14.32 0.17 -15.96
N LEU A 149 14.47 -0.71 -14.97
CA LEU A 149 14.00 -0.51 -13.61
C LEU A 149 14.78 0.62 -12.93
N LEU A 150 14.16 1.28 -11.96
CA LEU A 150 14.89 2.14 -11.03
C LEU A 150 15.85 1.30 -10.17
N PRO A 151 16.92 1.92 -9.63
CA PRO A 151 17.78 1.27 -8.65
C PRO A 151 16.99 0.66 -7.49
N ALA A 152 17.44 -0.53 -7.09
CA ALA A 152 16.85 -1.31 -6.03
C ALA A 152 17.94 -1.84 -5.10
N ALA A 153 17.67 -1.88 -3.79
CA ALA A 153 18.57 -2.50 -2.83
C ALA A 153 18.19 -3.96 -2.61
N LEU A 154 19.19 -4.83 -2.51
CA LEU A 154 19.04 -6.25 -2.18
C LEU A 154 19.97 -6.59 -1.02
N SER A 155 19.40 -7.15 0.04
CA SER A 155 20.13 -7.79 1.12
C SER A 155 19.71 -9.24 1.21
N VAL A 156 20.64 -10.18 1.04
CA VAL A 156 20.36 -11.61 1.19
C VAL A 156 20.77 -12.03 2.59
N LEU A 157 19.84 -12.64 3.33
CA LEU A 157 20.06 -13.08 4.70
C LEU A 157 20.89 -14.37 4.76
N GLU A 158 21.33 -14.73 5.96
CA GLU A 158 22.05 -15.97 6.21
C GLU A 158 21.28 -17.19 5.67
N GLY A 159 22.00 -18.12 5.05
CA GLY A 159 21.41 -19.28 4.37
C GLY A 159 21.00 -19.03 2.92
N GLY A 160 20.90 -17.78 2.46
CA GLY A 160 20.76 -17.45 1.04
C GLY A 160 19.35 -17.61 0.44
N THR A 161 18.40 -18.17 1.20
CA THR A 161 17.01 -18.40 0.74
C THR A 161 16.07 -17.25 1.05
N THR A 162 16.43 -16.35 1.97
CA THR A 162 15.61 -15.20 2.34
C THR A 162 16.32 -13.92 1.95
N ALA A 163 15.59 -12.98 1.34
CA ALA A 163 16.15 -11.73 0.89
C ALA A 163 15.19 -10.56 1.14
N GLU A 164 15.76 -9.43 1.54
CA GLU A 164 15.07 -8.14 1.57
C GLU A 164 15.35 -7.36 0.29
N VAL A 165 14.28 -6.88 -0.37
CA VAL A 165 14.34 -6.06 -1.58
C VAL A 165 13.63 -4.75 -1.33
N ALA A 166 14.35 -3.63 -1.48
CA ALA A 166 13.77 -2.29 -1.40
C ALA A 166 13.59 -1.69 -2.80
N LEU A 167 12.38 -1.21 -3.11
CA LEU A 167 12.02 -0.60 -4.39
C LEU A 167 11.33 0.76 -4.21
N ALA A 168 11.69 1.75 -5.02
CA ALA A 168 10.98 3.03 -5.08
C ALA A 168 9.80 3.03 -6.08
N GLU A 169 9.79 2.11 -7.04
CA GLU A 169 8.70 1.90 -8.00
C GLU A 169 7.89 0.63 -7.69
N GLY A 170 6.85 0.35 -8.48
CA GLY A 170 6.01 -0.82 -8.32
C GLY A 170 5.42 -1.29 -9.65
N ARG A 171 6.26 -1.89 -10.50
CA ARG A 171 5.83 -2.50 -11.76
C ARG A 171 5.17 -3.85 -11.53
N TYR A 172 4.44 -4.33 -12.54
CA TYR A 172 3.78 -5.63 -12.50
C TYR A 172 4.74 -6.74 -12.06
N HIS A 173 4.41 -7.46 -10.98
CA HIS A 173 5.18 -8.58 -10.43
C HIS A 173 6.70 -8.30 -10.28
N GLN A 174 7.11 -7.04 -10.05
CA GLN A 174 8.49 -6.60 -10.20
C GLN A 174 9.49 -7.45 -9.42
N VAL A 175 9.31 -7.62 -8.10
CA VAL A 175 10.24 -8.42 -7.27
C VAL A 175 10.37 -9.85 -7.78
N ARG A 176 9.24 -10.49 -8.14
CA ARG A 176 9.24 -11.87 -8.64
C ARG A 176 9.97 -11.97 -9.98
N ARG A 177 9.74 -11.03 -10.89
CA ARG A 177 10.43 -10.98 -12.19
C ARG A 177 11.91 -10.67 -12.05
N MET A 178 12.29 -9.83 -11.09
CA MET A 178 13.70 -9.54 -10.78
C MET A 178 14.46 -10.79 -10.32
N PHE A 179 13.89 -11.60 -9.41
CA PHE A 179 14.50 -12.88 -9.02
C PHE A 179 14.44 -13.93 -10.13
N ALA A 180 13.37 -13.97 -10.94
CA ALA A 180 13.29 -14.86 -12.08
C ALA A 180 14.41 -14.60 -13.10
N ALA A 181 14.81 -13.34 -13.31
CA ALA A 181 15.95 -12.96 -14.13
C ALA A 181 17.31 -13.44 -13.57
N LEU A 182 17.35 -13.90 -12.32
CA LEU A 182 18.51 -14.55 -11.68
C LEU A 182 18.38 -16.09 -11.67
N GLY A 183 17.33 -16.65 -12.27
CA GLY A 183 17.03 -18.08 -12.19
C GLY A 183 16.59 -18.52 -10.80
N ARG A 184 15.88 -17.67 -10.05
CA ARG A 184 15.27 -18.01 -8.75
C ARG A 184 13.77 -17.74 -8.75
N LYS A 185 13.01 -18.65 -8.17
CA LYS A 185 11.56 -18.50 -7.97
C LYS A 185 11.31 -17.98 -6.57
N VAL A 186 10.49 -16.94 -6.47
CA VAL A 186 9.98 -16.44 -5.18
C VAL A 186 8.81 -17.32 -4.73
N VAL A 187 9.00 -18.05 -3.64
CA VAL A 187 8.00 -18.93 -3.00
C VAL A 187 7.01 -18.12 -2.17
N SER A 188 7.50 -17.17 -1.37
CA SER A 188 6.67 -16.24 -0.61
C SER A 188 7.19 -14.82 -0.75
N LEU A 189 6.27 -13.85 -0.72
CA LEU A 189 6.59 -12.44 -0.82
C LEU A 189 5.71 -11.66 0.17
N HIS A 190 6.35 -10.88 1.03
CA HIS A 190 5.68 -10.07 2.03
C HIS A 190 6.17 -8.64 1.96
N ARG A 191 5.28 -7.65 1.77
CA ARG A 191 5.67 -6.24 1.88
C ARG A 191 5.72 -5.84 3.35
N ARG A 192 6.92 -5.67 3.88
CA ARG A 192 7.16 -5.34 5.29
C ARG A 192 6.86 -3.87 5.58
N THR A 193 7.26 -2.97 4.67
CA THR A 193 7.13 -1.52 4.89
C THR A 193 6.73 -0.73 3.64
N VAL A 194 6.20 0.46 3.88
CA VAL A 194 6.09 1.57 2.91
C VAL A 194 6.65 2.82 3.59
N GLY A 195 7.75 3.36 3.07
CA GLY A 195 8.59 4.26 3.85
C GLY A 195 9.08 3.55 5.11
N ALA A 196 9.01 4.25 6.25
CA ALA A 196 9.27 3.69 7.57
C ALA A 196 8.02 3.07 8.23
N LEU A 197 6.83 3.16 7.61
CA LEU A 197 5.61 2.58 8.19
C LEU A 197 5.67 1.05 8.15
N THR A 198 5.34 0.42 9.27
CA THR A 198 5.36 -1.04 9.48
C THR A 198 3.96 -1.58 9.82
N LEU A 199 3.85 -2.90 9.92
CA LEU A 199 2.65 -3.62 10.39
C LEU A 199 2.70 -3.93 11.90
N GLU A 200 3.53 -3.23 12.66
CA GLU A 200 3.72 -3.53 14.08
C GLU A 200 2.39 -3.49 14.86
N GLY A 201 2.12 -4.57 15.60
CA GLY A 201 0.89 -4.72 16.36
C GLY A 201 -0.37 -4.96 15.53
N LEU A 202 -0.29 -5.12 14.21
CA LEU A 202 -1.44 -5.39 13.33
C LEU A 202 -1.41 -6.84 12.82
N PRO A 203 -2.27 -7.74 13.33
CA PRO A 203 -2.36 -9.12 12.87
C PRO A 203 -2.74 -9.24 11.38
N GLU A 204 -2.41 -10.36 10.76
CA GLU A 204 -2.79 -10.61 9.36
C GLU A 204 -4.32 -10.66 9.21
N GLY A 205 -4.85 -10.02 8.17
CA GLY A 205 -6.29 -9.86 7.94
C GLY A 205 -6.91 -8.64 8.61
N GLU A 206 -6.24 -8.08 9.62
CA GLU A 206 -6.72 -6.92 10.35
C GLU A 206 -6.34 -5.60 9.67
N TRP A 207 -7.09 -4.57 10.01
CA TRP A 207 -6.86 -3.21 9.52
C TRP A 207 -7.05 -2.18 10.63
N ARG A 208 -6.49 -0.99 10.44
CA ARG A 208 -6.70 0.17 11.32
C ARG A 208 -6.70 1.48 10.54
N HIS A 209 -7.24 2.54 11.12
CA HIS A 209 -7.09 3.89 10.55
C HIS A 209 -5.61 4.32 10.57
N VAL A 210 -5.23 5.05 9.52
CA VAL A 210 -3.92 5.68 9.39
C VAL A 210 -3.95 7.02 10.12
N THR A 211 -2.97 7.23 10.98
CA THR A 211 -2.79 8.47 11.75
C THR A 211 -1.87 9.45 11.01
N PRO A 212 -1.83 10.74 11.42
CA PRO A 212 -0.84 11.67 10.90
C PRO A 212 0.61 11.19 11.06
N THR A 213 0.95 10.57 12.21
CA THR A 213 2.28 10.01 12.47
C THR A 213 2.61 8.86 11.52
N ASP A 214 1.64 8.03 11.15
CA ASP A 214 1.86 6.99 10.14
C ASP A 214 2.22 7.60 8.77
N LEU A 215 1.57 8.72 8.39
CA LEU A 215 1.89 9.42 7.14
C LEU A 215 3.28 10.05 7.21
N GLU A 216 3.69 10.60 8.35
CA GLU A 216 5.06 11.06 8.57
C GLU A 216 6.07 9.92 8.36
N LEU A 217 5.79 8.70 8.84
CA LEU A 217 6.63 7.53 8.59
C LEU A 217 6.68 7.14 7.11
N VAL A 218 5.55 7.21 6.39
CA VAL A 218 5.50 6.93 4.94
C VAL A 218 6.39 7.89 4.15
N PHE A 219 6.37 9.18 4.51
CA PHE A 219 7.09 10.23 3.77
C PHE A 219 8.49 10.54 4.29
N GLY A 220 8.78 10.25 5.56
CA GLY A 220 10.04 10.59 6.24
C GLY A 220 11.17 9.57 6.04
N GLY A 221 10.88 8.37 5.55
CA GLY A 221 11.84 7.27 5.40
C GLY A 221 12.79 7.35 4.19
N GLN A 222 13.28 8.54 3.82
CA GLN A 222 14.23 8.68 2.70
C GLN A 222 15.62 8.09 3.01
N ASP A 223 15.94 7.87 4.29
CA ASP A 223 17.25 7.40 4.77
C ASP A 223 17.41 5.87 4.83
N LEU A 224 16.44 5.07 4.37
CA LEU A 224 16.56 3.60 4.31
C LEU A 224 17.50 3.09 3.19
N MET A 225 18.32 3.97 2.60
CA MET A 225 19.21 3.64 1.50
C MET A 225 20.58 3.13 1.98
N PRO A 226 21.18 2.13 1.30
CA PRO A 226 22.64 2.03 1.24
C PRO A 226 23.19 3.26 0.50
N ALA A 227 24.28 3.84 1.01
CA ALA A 227 24.83 5.12 0.58
C ALA A 227 24.93 5.29 -0.95
N ASP A 228 24.44 6.42 -1.46
CA ASP A 228 24.73 6.90 -2.80
C ASP A 228 26.24 7.24 -2.89
N ASP A 229 27.05 6.34 -3.45
CA ASP A 229 28.47 6.60 -3.76
C ASP A 229 28.62 7.48 -5.03
N ASN A 230 27.82 8.53 -5.14
CA ASN A 230 27.89 9.44 -6.29
C ASN A 230 27.97 10.91 -5.86
N SER A 231 28.81 11.17 -4.87
CA SER A 231 29.30 12.52 -4.50
C SER A 231 30.78 12.73 -4.85
N SER A 232 31.30 12.02 -5.85
CA SER A 232 32.60 12.32 -6.46
C SER A 232 32.47 12.56 -7.96
N ASN A 233 31.93 13.71 -8.34
CA ASN A 233 32.28 14.38 -9.59
C ASN A 233 32.04 15.89 -9.44
N GLY A 234 32.77 16.49 -8.52
CA GLY A 234 33.14 17.89 -8.58
C GLY A 234 34.45 17.98 -9.36
N VAL A 235 34.34 18.27 -10.65
CA VAL A 235 35.48 18.61 -11.51
C VAL A 235 36.17 19.84 -10.90
N GLY A 236 37.39 19.65 -10.43
CA GLY A 236 38.35 20.73 -10.32
C GLY A 236 39.06 20.86 -11.67
N GLU A 237 39.04 22.06 -12.24
CA GLU A 237 40.10 22.57 -13.10
C GLU A 237 40.03 24.11 -13.04
N ASP A 238 40.82 24.65 -12.10
CA ASP A 238 41.36 26.01 -12.17
C ASP A 238 42.48 25.98 -13.24
N THR A 239 42.32 26.76 -14.30
CA THR A 239 43.35 27.64 -14.90
C THR A 239 42.67 28.65 -15.82
#